data_AF-A0AAN5IFH2-F1
#
_entry.id   AF-A0AAN5IFH2-F1
#
_cell.length_a   1.000
_cell.length_b   1.000
_cell.length_c   1.000
_cell.angle_alpha   90.00
_cell.angle_beta   90.00
_cell.angle_gamma   90.00
#
_symmetry.space_group_name_H-M   'P 1'
#
loop_
_entity.id
_entity.type
_entity.pdbx_description
1 polymer ?
#
loop_
_entity_poly.entity_id
_entity_poly.type
_entity_poly.pdbx_seq_one_letter_code
_entity_poly.pdbx_strand_id
1 'polypeptide(L)'
;ILSQLPIELRWKVLEFLTESVGEMRLVSKSWRNMVEEWAIPQNLPEMLVIDIHQKNSSSMNVVIEIRKSEKACFGRLREFTEKMKRETDEQCFSEIPVSFEHCLDLSFDLSFGSPDIDRLASIISTKSKIVHITTNIVHAHRAAEFFNAASALLGNLMKTGDLNCRKQRVNEESA
;
A
#
# COMPACT_ATOMS: atom_id res chain seq x y z
N ILE A 1 25.75 0.28 -17.86
CA ILE A 1 26.17 -0.62 -16.76
C ILE A 1 24.99 -0.90 -15.81
N LEU A 2 24.24 0.09 -15.31
CA LEU A 2 22.98 -0.15 -14.56
C LEU A 2 21.73 -0.29 -15.45
N SER A 3 21.64 0.45 -16.55
CA SER A 3 20.56 0.34 -17.55
C SER A 3 20.46 -1.03 -18.23
N GLN A 4 21.52 -1.84 -18.11
CA GLN A 4 21.58 -3.21 -18.59
C GLN A 4 21.12 -4.23 -17.55
N LEU A 5 20.87 -3.79 -16.31
CA LEU A 5 20.33 -4.66 -15.28
C LEU A 5 18.82 -4.84 -15.45
N PRO A 6 18.27 -6.01 -15.07
CA PRO A 6 16.84 -6.22 -14.88
C PRO A 6 16.24 -5.09 -14.04
N ILE A 7 15.01 -4.72 -14.37
CA ILE A 7 14.34 -3.56 -13.76
C ILE A 7 14.27 -3.72 -12.24
N GLU A 8 14.06 -4.93 -11.75
CA GLU A 8 13.97 -5.29 -10.32
C GLU A 8 15.28 -5.06 -9.57
N LEU A 9 16.43 -5.30 -10.21
CA LEU A 9 17.75 -5.03 -9.61
C LEU A 9 18.08 -3.54 -9.63
N ARG A 10 17.61 -2.81 -10.64
CA ARG A 10 17.70 -1.34 -10.66
C ARG A 10 16.91 -0.75 -9.50
N TRP A 11 15.69 -1.24 -9.24
CA TRP A 11 14.86 -0.80 -8.11
C TRP A 11 15.54 -1.05 -6.76
N LYS A 12 16.17 -2.21 -6.54
CA LYS A 12 16.91 -2.49 -5.29
C LYS A 12 18.10 -1.56 -5.07
N VAL A 13 18.87 -1.26 -6.12
CA VAL A 13 20.01 -0.33 -6.03
C VAL A 13 19.51 1.08 -5.69
N LEU A 14 18.37 1.48 -6.24
CA LEU A 14 17.81 2.79 -6.03
C LEU A 14 17.09 2.94 -4.68
N GLU A 15 16.45 1.90 -4.17
CA GLU A 15 15.87 1.85 -2.82
C GLU A 15 16.96 1.98 -1.74
N PHE A 16 18.16 1.45 -2.00
CA PHE A 16 19.32 1.65 -1.14
C PHE A 16 19.87 3.10 -1.20
N LEU A 17 19.60 3.82 -2.28
CA LEU A 17 20.21 5.13 -2.57
C LEU A 17 19.22 6.30 -2.51
N THR A 18 17.96 6.07 -2.11
CA THR A 18 16.95 7.14 -1.97
C THR A 18 17.41 8.28 -1.05
N GLU A 19 18.28 8.01 -0.07
CA GLU A 19 18.88 9.01 0.82
C GLU A 19 19.98 9.86 0.14
N SER A 20 20.53 9.39 -0.98
CA SER A 20 21.62 10.02 -1.74
C SER A 20 21.21 10.39 -3.17
N VAL A 21 19.92 10.52 -3.47
CA VAL A 21 19.38 10.84 -4.81
C VAL A 21 20.02 12.09 -5.43
N GLY A 22 20.33 13.10 -4.61
CA GLY A 22 21.07 14.29 -5.05
C GLY A 22 22.48 13.98 -5.55
N GLU A 23 23.19 13.10 -4.85
CA GLU A 23 24.55 12.67 -5.22
C GLU A 23 24.54 11.74 -6.44
N MET A 24 23.51 10.90 -6.58
CA MET A 24 23.33 10.02 -7.74
C MET A 24 23.21 10.79 -9.07
N ARG A 25 22.60 11.99 -9.06
CA ARG A 25 22.53 12.87 -10.24
C ARG A 25 23.91 13.33 -10.74
N LEU A 26 24.93 13.23 -9.89
CA LEU A 26 26.29 13.70 -10.16
C LEU A 26 27.21 12.57 -10.65
N VAL A 27 26.83 11.29 -10.47
CA VAL A 27 27.69 10.14 -10.79
C VAL A 27 27.99 10.00 -12.28
N SER A 28 26.96 10.01 -13.15
CA SER A 28 27.15 9.94 -14.61
C SER A 28 25.89 10.36 -15.37
N LYS A 29 26.01 10.68 -16.67
CA LYS A 29 24.84 10.99 -17.53
C LYS A 29 23.79 9.87 -17.52
N SER A 30 24.20 8.61 -17.52
CA SER A 30 23.27 7.47 -17.48
C SER A 30 22.51 7.39 -16.15
N TRP A 31 23.17 7.73 -15.03
CA TRP A 31 22.53 7.72 -13.71
C TRP A 31 21.63 8.93 -13.53
N ARG A 32 22.06 10.10 -14.00
CA ARG A 32 21.26 11.32 -14.03
C ARG A 32 19.97 11.10 -14.80
N ASN A 33 20.04 10.58 -16.03
CA ASN A 33 18.84 10.32 -16.83
C ASN A 33 17.88 9.34 -16.14
N MET A 34 18.40 8.31 -15.45
CA MET A 34 17.58 7.35 -14.70
C MET A 34 16.92 7.99 -13.48
N VAL A 35 17.65 8.84 -12.74
CA VAL A 35 17.10 9.61 -11.62
C VAL A 35 16.12 10.68 -12.10
N GLU A 36 16.34 11.29 -13.26
CA GLU A 36 15.43 12.25 -13.89
C GLU A 36 14.16 11.56 -14.41
N GLU A 37 14.26 10.38 -15.01
CA GLU A 37 13.12 9.52 -15.34
C GLU A 37 12.31 9.16 -14.08
N TRP A 38 12.98 8.91 -12.96
CA TRP A 38 12.35 8.63 -11.66
C TRP A 38 11.77 9.85 -10.95
N ALA A 39 12.41 11.01 -11.09
CA ALA A 39 11.96 12.27 -10.49
C ALA A 39 10.70 12.81 -11.17
N ILE A 40 10.28 12.22 -12.29
CA ILE A 40 8.97 12.45 -12.89
C ILE A 40 7.93 11.70 -12.05
N PRO A 41 7.04 12.40 -11.33
CA PRO A 41 6.05 11.75 -10.47
C PRO A 41 5.14 10.78 -11.23
N GLN A 42 5.02 10.91 -12.56
CA GLN A 42 4.24 10.02 -13.42
C GLN A 42 4.84 8.62 -13.58
N ASN A 43 6.14 8.44 -13.32
CA ASN A 43 6.83 7.15 -13.42
C ASN A 43 6.93 6.41 -12.09
N LEU A 44 6.42 6.99 -10.99
CA LEU A 44 6.29 6.29 -9.72
C LEU A 44 5.27 5.16 -9.88
N PRO A 45 5.59 3.94 -9.44
CA PRO A 45 4.66 2.82 -9.48
C PRO A 45 3.45 3.15 -8.62
N GLU A 46 2.29 2.92 -9.21
CA GLU A 46 0.99 3.29 -8.66
C GLU A 46 0.31 2.02 -8.13
N MET A 47 -0.22 2.09 -6.91
CA MET A 47 -1.07 1.03 -6.38
C MET A 47 -2.35 0.98 -7.21
N LEU A 48 -2.82 -0.23 -7.49
CA LEU A 48 -4.05 -0.38 -8.28
C LEU A 48 -5.26 -0.05 -7.41
N VAL A 49 -5.30 -0.63 -6.22
CA VAL A 49 -6.43 -0.50 -5.31
C VAL A 49 -5.94 -0.43 -3.87
N ILE A 50 -6.56 0.43 -3.08
CA ILE A 50 -6.49 0.41 -1.62
C ILE A 50 -7.92 0.23 -1.10
N ASP A 51 -8.17 -0.92 -0.52
CA ASP A 51 -9.47 -1.35 0.00
C ASP A 51 -9.44 -1.32 1.53
N ILE A 52 -10.26 -0.47 2.13
CA ILE A 52 -10.33 -0.29 3.58
C ILE A 52 -11.70 -0.72 4.06
N HIS A 53 -11.76 -1.83 4.79
CA HIS A 53 -12.99 -2.41 5.29
C HIS A 53 -13.03 -2.36 6.82
N GLN A 54 -14.13 -1.90 7.39
CA GLN A 54 -14.34 -2.04 8.82
C GLN A 54 -14.60 -3.50 9.18
N LYS A 55 -13.63 -4.16 9.84
CA LYS A 55 -13.72 -5.58 10.23
C LYS A 55 -14.64 -5.76 11.44
N ASN A 56 -14.51 -4.91 12.45
CA ASN A 56 -15.36 -4.91 13.64
C ASN A 56 -15.43 -3.50 14.29
N SER A 57 -15.86 -3.42 15.55
CA SER A 57 -15.99 -2.16 16.28
C SER A 57 -14.67 -1.47 16.64
N SER A 58 -13.53 -2.15 16.51
CA SER A 58 -12.22 -1.66 16.95
C SER A 58 -11.09 -1.87 15.93
N SER A 59 -11.35 -2.49 14.78
CA SER A 59 -10.34 -2.72 13.75
C SER A 59 -10.88 -2.61 12.33
N MET A 60 -9.96 -2.36 11.41
CA MET A 60 -10.16 -2.37 9.97
C MET A 60 -9.24 -3.40 9.32
N ASN A 61 -9.67 -3.92 8.19
CA ASN A 61 -8.83 -4.64 7.26
C ASN A 61 -8.45 -3.70 6.11
N VAL A 62 -7.18 -3.68 5.74
CA VAL A 62 -6.65 -2.88 4.63
C VAL A 62 -6.06 -3.84 3.62
N VAL A 63 -6.59 -3.85 2.41
CA VAL A 63 -6.06 -4.61 1.27
C VAL A 63 -5.42 -3.65 0.28
N ILE A 64 -4.21 -3.95 -0.14
CA ILE A 64 -3.47 -3.18 -1.13
C ILE A 64 -3.17 -4.07 -2.32
N GLU A 65 -3.69 -3.71 -3.49
CA GLU A 65 -3.44 -4.40 -4.75
C GLU A 65 -2.32 -3.70 -5.52
N ILE A 66 -1.31 -4.46 -5.92
CA ILE A 66 -0.20 -4.00 -6.77
C ILE A 66 0.05 -4.94 -7.95
N ARG A 67 0.65 -4.42 -9.02
CA ARG A 67 1.10 -5.26 -10.15
C ARG A 67 2.27 -6.14 -9.71
N LYS A 68 2.23 -7.43 -10.04
CA LYS A 68 3.35 -8.37 -9.78
C LYS A 68 4.65 -7.91 -10.43
N SER A 69 4.60 -7.29 -11.60
CA SER A 69 5.76 -6.72 -12.30
C SER A 69 6.39 -5.54 -11.56
N GLU A 70 5.62 -4.87 -10.70
CA GLU A 70 6.05 -3.67 -9.96
C GLU A 70 6.31 -3.96 -8.49
N LYS A 71 6.09 -5.19 -8.02
CA LYS A 71 6.25 -5.57 -6.60
C LYS A 71 7.62 -5.21 -6.02
N ALA A 72 8.66 -5.23 -6.84
CA ALA A 72 10.02 -4.88 -6.44
C ALA A 72 10.18 -3.40 -6.04
N CYS A 73 9.25 -2.54 -6.47
CA CYS A 73 9.27 -1.11 -6.18
C CYS A 73 8.66 -0.77 -4.81
N PHE A 74 8.00 -1.74 -4.17
CA PHE A 74 7.31 -1.57 -2.89
C PHE A 74 8.07 -2.33 -1.77
N GLY A 75 9.39 -2.18 -1.69
CA GLY A 75 10.21 -2.96 -0.76
C GLY A 75 9.91 -2.66 0.72
N ARG A 76 9.67 -1.39 1.09
CA ARG A 76 9.16 -1.02 2.43
C ARG A 76 7.83 -1.69 2.79
N LEU A 77 6.93 -1.83 1.81
CA LEU A 77 5.64 -2.51 2.01
C LEU A 77 5.83 -4.01 2.23
N ARG A 78 6.76 -4.62 1.49
CA ARG A 78 7.16 -6.03 1.70
C ARG A 78 7.78 -6.24 3.08
N GLU A 79 8.67 -5.37 3.53
CA GLU A 79 9.29 -5.48 4.86
C GLU A 79 8.25 -5.38 5.98
N PHE A 80 7.31 -4.43 5.85
CA PHE A 80 6.19 -4.29 6.77
C PHE A 80 5.30 -5.54 6.77
N THR A 81 5.00 -6.10 5.59
CA THR A 81 4.26 -7.36 5.45
C THR A 81 4.95 -8.51 6.20
N GLU A 82 6.26 -8.71 5.99
CA GLU A 82 7.02 -9.77 6.67
C GLU A 82 7.15 -9.53 8.19
N LYS A 83 7.12 -8.27 8.63
CA LYS A 83 7.05 -7.95 10.06
C LYS A 83 5.69 -8.36 10.65
N MET A 84 4.59 -7.94 10.02
CA MET A 84 3.23 -8.28 10.49
C MET A 84 3.00 -9.80 10.51
N LYS A 85 3.52 -10.54 9.52
CA LYS A 85 3.48 -12.02 9.51
C LYS A 85 4.14 -12.66 10.73
N ARG A 86 5.21 -12.07 11.25
CA ARG A 86 5.95 -12.61 12.40
C ARG A 86 5.34 -12.25 13.74
N GLU A 87 4.59 -11.14 13.81
CA GLU A 87 3.96 -10.67 15.03
C GLU A 87 2.58 -11.32 15.27
N THR A 88 2.01 -11.96 14.25
CA THR A 88 0.70 -12.61 14.31
C THR A 88 0.89 -14.11 14.05
N ASP A 89 0.97 -14.92 15.12
CA ASP A 89 1.19 -16.39 15.02
C ASP A 89 0.05 -17.14 14.32
N GLU A 90 -1.11 -16.51 14.12
CA GLU A 90 -2.19 -17.04 13.28
C GLU A 90 -2.88 -15.90 12.50
N GLN A 91 -3.13 -16.15 11.21
CA GLN A 91 -4.10 -15.46 10.35
C GLN A 91 -3.87 -13.96 10.06
N CYS A 92 -3.07 -13.63 9.04
CA CYS A 92 -3.27 -12.33 8.36
C CYS A 92 -2.95 -12.27 6.86
N PHE A 93 -2.55 -13.38 6.24
CA PHE A 93 -2.19 -13.38 4.83
C PHE A 93 -2.74 -14.62 4.15
N SER A 94 -3.99 -14.54 3.69
CA SER A 94 -4.32 -15.24 2.46
C SER A 94 -3.82 -14.35 1.33
N GLU A 95 -2.94 -14.87 0.48
CA GLU A 95 -3.00 -14.49 -0.94
C GLU A 95 -4.44 -14.80 -1.36
N ILE A 96 -5.34 -13.81 -1.33
CA ILE A 96 -6.73 -13.99 -1.70
C ILE A 96 -6.69 -14.40 -3.17
N PRO A 97 -7.16 -15.60 -3.55
CA PRO A 97 -7.00 -16.06 -4.91
C PRO A 97 -8.16 -15.53 -5.74
N VAL A 98 -8.19 -14.23 -6.10
CA VAL A 98 -9.14 -13.78 -7.12
C VAL A 98 -8.67 -12.56 -7.92
N SER A 99 -8.50 -12.75 -9.23
CA SER A 99 -9.18 -12.03 -10.35
C SER A 99 -8.28 -11.75 -11.55
N PHE A 100 -6.98 -11.50 -11.35
CA PHE A 100 -6.05 -11.20 -12.46
C PHE A 100 -4.68 -11.86 -12.22
N GLU A 101 -4.19 -12.68 -13.15
CA GLU A 101 -2.90 -13.40 -13.04
C GLU A 101 -1.69 -12.49 -12.73
N HIS A 102 -1.84 -11.18 -12.88
CA HIS A 102 -0.78 -10.17 -12.82
C HIS A 102 -0.81 -9.27 -11.58
N CYS A 103 -1.69 -9.51 -10.59
CA CYS A 103 -1.81 -8.68 -9.38
C CYS A 103 -1.41 -9.45 -8.10
N LEU A 104 -0.98 -8.70 -7.08
CA LEU A 104 -0.66 -9.21 -5.75
C LEU A 104 -1.44 -8.37 -4.72
N ASP A 105 -2.17 -9.06 -3.85
CA ASP A 105 -2.92 -8.45 -2.76
C ASP A 105 -2.18 -8.61 -1.44
N LEU A 106 -2.09 -7.52 -0.69
CA LEU A 106 -1.49 -7.48 0.64
C LEU A 106 -2.55 -7.03 1.64
N SER A 107 -2.92 -7.90 2.58
CA SER A 107 -3.98 -7.66 3.56
C SER A 107 -3.39 -7.39 4.95
N PHE A 108 -3.93 -6.41 5.66
CA PHE A 108 -3.49 -5.99 6.99
C PHE A 108 -4.69 -5.75 7.90
N ASP A 109 -4.78 -6.48 9.01
CA ASP A 109 -5.74 -6.17 10.06
C ASP A 109 -5.13 -5.17 11.06
N LEU A 110 -5.71 -3.98 11.14
CA LEU A 110 -5.22 -2.87 11.94
C LEU A 110 -6.26 -2.42 12.96
N SER A 111 -5.91 -2.43 14.23
CA SER A 111 -6.72 -1.84 15.30
C SER A 111 -6.72 -0.31 15.20
N PHE A 112 -7.85 0.32 15.52
CA PHE A 112 -7.95 1.78 15.56
C PHE A 112 -6.97 2.35 16.59
N GLY A 113 -6.24 3.40 16.21
CA GLY A 113 -5.21 4.01 17.06
C GLY A 113 -3.91 3.21 17.19
N SER A 114 -3.76 2.08 16.48
CA SER A 114 -2.48 1.37 16.42
C SER A 114 -1.42 2.25 15.73
N PRO A 115 -0.17 2.28 16.22
CA PRO A 115 0.94 2.93 15.51
C PRO A 115 1.21 2.30 14.13
N ASP A 116 0.70 1.10 13.87
CA ASP A 116 0.84 0.44 12.56
C ASP A 116 0.01 1.12 11.47
N ILE A 117 -1.03 1.89 11.83
CA ILE A 117 -1.73 2.78 10.89
C ILE A 117 -0.77 3.85 10.38
N ASP A 118 -0.08 4.55 11.27
CA ASP A 118 0.86 5.61 10.90
C ASP A 118 2.07 5.07 10.12
N ARG A 119 2.55 3.89 10.53
CA ARG A 119 3.63 3.19 9.80
C ARG A 119 3.18 2.83 8.39
N LEU A 120 2.03 2.19 8.23
CA LEU A 120 1.51 1.85 6.91
C LEU A 120 1.25 3.11 6.07
N ALA A 121 0.68 4.17 6.66
CA ALA A 121 0.46 5.46 6.01
C ALA A 121 1.76 6.03 5.41
N SER A 122 2.87 5.97 6.16
CA SER A 122 4.18 6.43 5.67
C SER A 122 4.70 5.60 4.49
N ILE A 123 4.38 4.31 4.46
CA ILE A 123 4.80 3.36 3.43
C ILE A 123 3.97 3.52 2.16
N ILE A 124 2.66 3.74 2.29
CA ILE A 124 1.73 3.87 1.16
C ILE A 124 1.68 5.28 0.58
N SER A 125 2.70 6.10 0.84
CA SER A 125 2.82 7.49 0.42
C SER A 125 3.00 7.70 -1.10
N THR A 126 2.54 6.76 -1.93
CA THR A 126 2.61 6.80 -3.39
C THR A 126 1.25 7.19 -3.98
N LYS A 127 0.98 6.89 -5.26
CA LYS A 127 -0.34 7.06 -5.86
C LYS A 127 -1.15 5.79 -5.75
N SER A 128 -2.47 5.94 -5.71
CA SER A 128 -3.41 4.85 -5.96
C SER A 128 -4.33 5.19 -7.13
N LYS A 129 -4.69 4.21 -7.96
CA LYS A 129 -5.75 4.42 -8.95
C LYS A 129 -7.09 4.53 -8.26
N ILE A 130 -7.38 3.61 -7.35
CA ILE A 130 -8.69 3.50 -6.72
C ILE A 130 -8.51 3.34 -5.21
N VAL A 131 -9.35 4.02 -4.45
CA VAL A 131 -9.50 3.82 -3.01
C VAL A 131 -10.96 3.48 -2.73
N HIS A 132 -11.21 2.32 -2.12
CA HIS A 132 -12.51 1.95 -1.60
C HIS A 132 -12.51 2.01 -0.07
N ILE A 133 -13.51 2.66 0.50
CA ILE A 133 -13.74 2.70 1.94
C ILE A 133 -15.11 2.13 2.22
N THR A 134 -15.15 1.00 2.92
CA THR A 134 -16.38 0.27 3.23
C THR A 134 -16.58 0.15 4.73
N THR A 135 -17.65 0.75 5.24
CA THR A 135 -18.06 0.62 6.64
C THR A 135 -19.20 -0.38 6.79
N ASN A 136 -19.21 -1.10 7.92
CA ASN A 136 -20.29 -2.01 8.28
C ASN A 136 -21.38 -1.25 9.05
N ILE A 137 -22.63 -1.35 8.57
CA ILE A 137 -23.79 -0.69 9.19
C ILE A 137 -24.01 -1.12 10.63
N VAL A 138 -23.67 -2.37 10.99
CA VAL A 138 -23.79 -2.89 12.37
C VAL A 138 -22.93 -2.09 13.36
N HIS A 139 -21.79 -1.57 12.91
CA HIS A 139 -20.85 -0.81 13.73
C HIS A 139 -20.93 0.70 13.48
N ALA A 140 -22.04 1.20 12.94
CA ALA A 140 -22.22 2.61 12.57
C ALA A 140 -21.97 3.58 13.73
N HIS A 141 -22.19 3.17 14.98
CA HIS A 141 -21.94 3.97 16.18
C HIS A 141 -20.44 4.24 16.44
N ARG A 142 -19.54 3.42 15.88
CA ARG A 142 -18.07 3.63 15.88
C ARG A 142 -17.53 4.03 14.51
N ALA A 143 -18.41 4.43 13.58
CA ALA A 143 -17.98 4.85 12.25
C ALA A 143 -17.01 6.04 12.28
N ALA A 144 -17.12 6.93 13.28
CA ALA A 144 -16.21 8.04 13.45
C ALA A 144 -14.76 7.59 13.68
N GLU A 145 -14.54 6.58 14.54
CA GLU A 145 -13.19 6.04 14.79
C GLU A 145 -12.63 5.33 13.56
N PHE A 146 -13.47 4.57 12.86
CA PHE A 146 -13.10 3.95 11.60
C PHE A 146 -12.68 4.99 10.55
N PHE A 147 -13.48 6.05 10.34
CA PHE A 147 -13.15 7.10 9.38
C PHE A 147 -11.92 7.91 9.79
N ASN A 148 -11.71 8.14 11.08
CA ASN A 148 -10.49 8.77 11.58
C ASN A 148 -9.26 7.90 11.30
N ALA A 149 -9.35 6.58 11.53
CA ALA A 149 -8.28 5.64 11.22
C ALA A 149 -8.00 5.56 9.71
N ALA A 150 -9.04 5.47 8.88
CA ALA A 150 -8.91 5.48 7.43
C ALA A 150 -8.33 6.80 6.91
N SER A 151 -8.74 7.94 7.48
CA SER A 151 -8.20 9.25 7.14
C SER A 151 -6.74 9.39 7.54
N ALA A 152 -6.33 8.86 8.69
CA ALA A 152 -4.93 8.84 9.12
C ALA A 152 -4.08 7.98 8.16
N LEU A 153 -4.59 6.81 7.79
CA LEU A 153 -3.94 5.91 6.83
C LEU A 153 -3.71 6.59 5.47
N LEU A 154 -4.74 7.24 4.93
CA LEU A 154 -4.72 7.86 3.61
C LEU A 154 -4.06 9.25 3.60
N GLY A 155 -3.74 9.82 4.77
CA GLY A 155 -3.27 11.21 4.88
C GLY A 155 -1.99 11.51 4.11
N ASN A 156 -1.14 10.50 3.90
CA ASN A 156 0.12 10.63 3.16
C ASN A 156 0.03 10.19 1.69
N LEU A 157 -1.15 9.77 1.21
CA LEU A 157 -1.32 9.30 -0.16
C LEU A 157 -1.19 10.49 -1.13
N MET A 158 -0.21 10.44 -2.04
CA MET A 158 0.11 11.58 -2.91
C MET A 158 -1.01 11.93 -3.88
N LYS A 159 -1.72 10.93 -4.39
CA LYS A 159 -2.81 11.11 -5.34
C LYS A 159 -3.70 9.87 -5.40
N THR A 160 -5.00 10.10 -5.59
CA THR A 160 -5.95 9.06 -5.96
C THR A 160 -6.65 9.42 -7.27
N GLY A 161 -6.85 8.44 -8.15
CA GLY A 161 -7.68 8.60 -9.36
C GLY A 161 -9.17 8.65 -9.03
N ASP A 162 -9.66 7.63 -8.32
CA ASP A 162 -11.05 7.45 -7.92
C ASP A 162 -11.18 7.12 -6.42
N LEU A 163 -12.08 7.82 -5.72
CA LEU A 163 -12.41 7.55 -4.32
C LEU A 163 -13.88 7.12 -4.20
N ASN A 164 -14.10 5.95 -3.61
CA ASN A 164 -15.41 5.32 -3.50
C ASN A 164 -15.71 4.97 -2.04
N CYS A 165 -16.66 5.68 -1.44
CA CYS A 165 -17.12 5.40 -0.07
C CYS A 165 -18.47 4.69 -0.10
N ARG A 166 -18.56 3.51 0.54
CA ARG A 166 -19.78 2.70 0.57
C ARG A 166 -20.13 2.23 1.99
N LYS A 167 -21.43 2.06 2.24
CA LYS A 167 -21.95 1.41 3.45
C LYS A 167 -22.46 0.04 3.06
N GLN A 168 -21.99 -1.01 3.71
CA GLN A 168 -22.41 -2.39 3.43
C GLN A 168 -23.24 -2.94 4.60
N ARG A 169 -24.36 -3.60 4.27
CA ARG A 169 -25.08 -4.47 5.22
C ARG A 169 -24.42 -5.84 5.15
N VAL A 170 -23.91 -6.32 6.28
CA VAL A 170 -23.55 -7.73 6.41
C VAL A 170 -24.84 -8.45 6.80
N ASN A 171 -25.37 -9.27 5.90
CA ASN A 171 -26.42 -10.22 6.28
C ASN A 171 -25.73 -11.31 7.09
N GLU A 172 -25.96 -11.32 8.41
CA GLU A 172 -25.62 -12.46 9.28
C GLU A 172 -26.58 -13.62 8.96
N GLU A 173 -26.40 -14.27 7.81
CA GLU A 173 -27.00 -15.57 7.52
C GLU A 173 -25.88 -16.49 7.01
N SER A 174 -25.12 -17.06 7.94
CA SER A 174 -24.44 -18.37 7.88
C SER A 174 -23.58 -18.51 9.13
N ALA A 175 -24.23 -18.88 10.24
CA ALA A 175 -23.58 -19.51 11.39
C ALA A 175 -23.38 -21.00 11.12
#